data_AF-F7NKG6-F1
#
_entry.id   AF-F7NKG6-F1
#
_cell.length_a   1.000
_cell.length_b   1.000
_cell.length_c   1.000
_cell.angle_alpha   90.00
_cell.angle_beta   90.00
_cell.angle_gamma   90.00
#
_symmetry.space_group_name_H-M   'P 1'
#
loop_
_entity.id
_entity.type
_entity.pdbx_description
1 polymer ?
#
loop_
_entity_poly.entity_id
_entity_poly.type
_entity_poly.pdbx_seq_one_letter_code
_entity_poly.pdbx_strand_id
1 'polypeptide(L)'
;QRKKLLELLQGAGINDVAGVQELFKEMVSTVLENGLEGELDDELGYSKYDYRNKETDNSRNGYSEKTLKTSLGDIEIAVPR
;
A
#
# COMPACT_ATOMS: atom_id res chain seq x y z
N GLN A 1 -18.13 -19.87 1.17
CA GLN A 1 -17.09 -18.82 1.07
C GLN A 1 -17.35 -17.85 -0.08
N ARG A 2 -17.51 -18.31 -1.34
CA ARG A 2 -17.84 -17.45 -2.50
C ARG A 2 -19.04 -16.50 -2.29
N LYS A 3 -20.15 -17.00 -1.74
CA LYS A 3 -21.36 -16.19 -1.48
C LYS A 3 -21.10 -15.00 -0.54
N LYS A 4 -20.27 -15.22 0.49
CA LYS A 4 -19.89 -14.19 1.48
C LYS A 4 -18.99 -13.12 0.84
N LEU A 5 -18.09 -13.52 -0.06
CA LEU A 5 -17.27 -12.57 -0.82
C LEU A 5 -18.14 -11.69 -1.74
N LEU A 6 -19.10 -12.30 -2.45
CA LEU A 6 -20.03 -11.54 -3.30
C LEU A 6 -20.90 -10.57 -2.48
N GLU A 7 -21.40 -10.98 -1.31
CA GLU A 7 -22.12 -10.09 -0.38
C GLU A 7 -21.25 -8.91 0.09
N LEU A 8 -19.97 -9.15 0.40
CA LEU A 8 -19.05 -8.10 0.81
C LEU A 8 -18.77 -7.11 -0.33
N LEU A 9 -18.52 -7.61 -1.56
CA LEU A 9 -18.33 -6.77 -2.74
C LEU A 9 -19.57 -5.92 -3.02
N GLN A 10 -20.75 -6.53 -2.93
CA GLN A 10 -22.02 -5.85 -3.15
C GLN A 10 -22.31 -4.81 -2.05
N GLY A 11 -21.98 -5.12 -0.79
CA GLY A 11 -22.06 -4.20 0.35
C GLY A 11 -21.07 -3.03 0.27
N ALA A 12 -19.94 -3.21 -0.41
CA ALA A 12 -18.97 -2.16 -0.74
C ALA A 12 -19.36 -1.36 -2.01
N GLY A 13 -20.51 -1.65 -2.63
CA GLY A 13 -20.98 -0.96 -3.83
C GLY A 13 -20.34 -1.42 -5.14
N ILE A 14 -19.54 -2.49 -5.12
CA ILE A 14 -18.89 -3.06 -6.30
C ILE A 14 -19.85 -4.02 -6.99
N ASN A 15 -20.42 -3.58 -8.12
CA ASN A 15 -21.47 -4.32 -8.83
C ASN A 15 -21.06 -4.77 -10.24
N ASP A 16 -19.86 -4.40 -10.70
CA ASP A 16 -19.37 -4.68 -12.04
C ASP A 16 -17.89 -5.11 -12.04
N VAL A 17 -17.40 -5.50 -13.21
CA VAL A 17 -16.01 -5.96 -13.39
C VAL A 17 -15.02 -4.82 -13.17
N ALA A 18 -15.40 -3.59 -13.52
CA ALA A 18 -14.54 -2.42 -13.36
C ALA A 18 -14.24 -2.14 -11.88
N GLY A 19 -15.25 -2.19 -11.01
CA GLY A 19 -15.06 -2.00 -9.57
C GLY A 19 -14.23 -3.13 -8.94
N VAL A 20 -14.34 -4.36 -9.43
CA VAL A 20 -13.46 -5.47 -8.98
C VAL A 20 -12.02 -5.23 -9.40
N GLN A 21 -11.78 -4.71 -10.61
CA GLN A 21 -10.44 -4.36 -11.07
C GLN A 21 -9.83 -3.24 -10.22
N GLU A 22 -10.62 -2.21 -9.88
CA GLU A 22 -10.14 -1.09 -9.07
C GLU A 22 -9.79 -1.54 -7.65
N LEU A 23 -10.65 -2.33 -7.00
CA LEU A 23 -10.35 -2.94 -5.71
C LEU A 23 -9.03 -3.73 -5.76
N PHE A 24 -8.80 -4.48 -6.85
CA PHE A 24 -7.57 -5.25 -6.97
C PHE A 24 -6.33 -4.36 -7.10
N LYS A 25 -6.42 -3.23 -7.81
CA LYS A 25 -5.32 -2.24 -7.86
C LYS A 25 -5.05 -1.62 -6.50
N GLU A 26 -6.09 -1.23 -5.76
CA GLU A 26 -5.95 -0.69 -4.40
C GLU A 26 -5.30 -1.70 -3.46
N MET A 27 -5.70 -2.97 -3.54
CA MET A 27 -5.08 -4.05 -2.76
C MET A 27 -3.60 -4.21 -3.09
N VAL A 28 -3.24 -4.22 -4.38
CA VAL A 28 -1.83 -4.32 -4.81
C VAL A 28 -1.03 -3.12 -4.33
N SER A 29 -1.56 -1.90 -4.49
CA SER A 29 -0.96 -0.66 -4.00
C SER A 29 -0.68 -0.75 -2.49
N THR A 30 -1.70 -1.10 -1.71
CA THR A 30 -1.61 -1.26 -0.25
C THR A 30 -0.55 -2.27 0.17
N VAL A 31 -0.46 -3.42 -0.51
CA VAL A 31 0.55 -4.45 -0.20
C VAL A 31 1.95 -3.93 -0.50
N LEU A 32 2.14 -3.22 -1.60
CA LEU A 32 3.43 -2.63 -1.97
C LEU A 32 3.86 -1.54 -0.98
N GLU A 33 2.97 -0.62 -0.63
CA GLU A 33 3.25 0.44 0.35
C GLU A 33 3.64 -0.12 1.71
N ASN A 34 2.89 -1.11 2.22
CA ASN A 34 3.22 -1.78 3.48
C ASN A 34 4.56 -2.52 3.42
N GLY A 35 4.88 -3.14 2.28
CA GLY A 35 6.17 -3.78 2.07
C GLY A 35 7.32 -2.78 2.13
N LEU A 36 7.18 -1.65 1.45
CA LEU A 36 8.17 -0.58 1.43
C LEU A 36 8.35 0.09 2.81
N GLU A 37 7.28 0.19 3.60
CA GLU A 37 7.36 0.67 4.98
C GLU A 37 8.22 -0.25 5.86
N GLY A 38 8.03 -1.56 5.71
CA GLY A 38 8.85 -2.57 6.39
C GLY A 38 10.30 -2.54 5.93
N GLU A 39 10.56 -2.43 4.63
CA GLU A 39 11.92 -2.28 4.11
C GLU A 39 12.62 -1.03 4.67
N LEU A 40 11.89 0.08 4.82
CA LEU A 40 12.45 1.31 5.40
C LEU A 40 12.66 1.20 6.92
N ASP A 41 11.79 0.48 7.64
CA ASP A 41 12.01 0.16 9.05
C ASP A 41 13.32 -0.64 9.23
N ASP A 42 13.55 -1.64 8.37
CA ASP A 42 14.76 -2.47 8.40
C ASP A 42 16.03 -1.68 8.02
N GLU A 43 15.97 -0.85 6.98
CA GLU A 43 17.09 -0.02 6.53
C GLU A 43 17.50 1.04 7.56
N LEU A 44 16.51 1.69 8.19
CA LEU A 44 16.76 2.71 9.20
C LEU A 44 17.04 2.12 10.59
N GLY A 45 16.59 0.89 10.83
CA GLY A 45 16.70 0.21 12.13
C GLY A 45 15.73 0.72 13.19
N TYR A 46 14.68 1.47 12.81
CA TYR A 46 13.65 1.94 13.75
C TYR A 46 12.30 2.13 13.07
N SER A 47 11.23 1.90 13.84
CA SER A 47 9.86 2.03 13.36
C SER A 47 9.40 3.48 13.20
N LYS A 48 8.36 3.72 12.38
CA LYS A 48 7.74 5.05 12.26
C LYS A 48 7.38 5.63 13.64
N TYR A 49 7.85 6.86 13.88
CA TYR A 49 7.74 7.62 15.15
C TYR A 49 8.63 7.14 16.30
N ASP A 50 9.42 6.08 16.15
CA ASP A 50 10.38 5.62 17.16
C ASP A 50 11.75 6.30 17.03
N TYR A 51 11.75 7.59 16.66
CA TYR A 51 12.97 8.36 16.39
C TYR A 51 13.84 8.62 17.64
N ARG A 52 13.37 8.21 18.82
CA ARG A 52 14.11 8.29 20.09
C ARG A 52 14.96 7.05 20.36
N ASN A 53 14.66 5.94 19.69
CA ASN A 53 15.37 4.66 19.82
C ASN A 53 16.00 4.29 18.48
N LYS A 54 16.85 5.17 17.95
CA LYS A 54 17.59 4.95 16.70
C LYS A 54 19.08 5.22 16.91
N GLU A 55 19.90 4.46 16.20
CA GLU A 55 21.37 4.55 16.23
C GLU A 55 21.93 5.44 15.11
N THR A 56 21.06 6.15 14.38
CA THR A 56 21.39 6.91 13.16
C THR A 56 20.85 8.34 13.20
N ASP A 57 21.57 9.28 12.61
CA ASP A 57 21.09 10.66 12.39
C ASP A 57 20.00 10.72 11.30
N ASN A 58 19.92 9.71 10.44
CA ASN A 58 18.98 9.67 9.32
C ASN A 58 17.53 9.61 9.83
N SER A 59 16.65 10.36 9.17
CA SER A 59 15.26 10.55 9.61
C SER A 59 14.30 10.41 8.44
N ARG A 60 13.22 9.67 8.66
CA ARG A 60 12.09 9.61 7.73
C ARG A 60 11.61 11.02 7.38
N ASN A 61 11.38 11.30 6.10
CA ASN A 61 11.05 12.63 5.61
C ASN A 61 9.77 12.69 4.75
N GLY A 62 8.92 11.66 4.87
CA GLY A 62 7.59 11.64 4.30
C GLY A 62 7.47 10.58 3.20
N TYR A 63 6.76 10.93 2.14
CA TYR A 63 6.50 10.03 1.02
C TYR A 63 6.69 10.75 -0.31
N SER A 64 7.09 10.00 -1.32
CA SER A 64 7.06 10.45 -2.72
C SER A 64 6.09 9.60 -3.52
N GLU A 65 5.24 10.25 -4.31
CA GLU A 65 4.31 9.58 -5.20
C GLU A 65 5.04 8.93 -6.39
N LYS A 66 4.59 7.75 -6.79
CA LYS A 66 5.07 7.06 -7.97
C LYS A 66 3.93 6.35 -8.69
N THR A 67 3.80 6.62 -9.99
CA THR A 67 2.88 5.86 -10.86
C THR A 67 3.60 4.67 -11.48
N LEU A 68 3.13 3.46 -11.18
CA LEU A 68 3.62 2.20 -11.72
C LEU A 68 2.77 1.77 -12.91
N LYS A 69 3.43 1.37 -14.01
CA LYS A 69 2.77 0.76 -15.16
C LYS A 69 2.71 -0.75 -14.96
N THR A 70 1.51 -1.29 -14.82
CA THR A 70 1.29 -2.73 -14.61
C THR A 70 0.37 -3.31 -15.69
N SER A 71 0.24 -4.63 -15.73
CA SER A 71 -0.73 -5.30 -16.62
C SER A 71 -2.19 -4.96 -16.29
N LEU A 72 -2.46 -4.45 -15.09
CA LEU A 72 -3.78 -4.02 -14.63
C LEU A 72 -4.06 -2.54 -14.95
N GLY A 73 -3.11 -1.87 -15.60
CA GLY A 73 -3.10 -0.44 -15.83
C GLY A 73 -2.15 0.29 -14.87
N ASP A 74 -2.32 1.59 -14.81
CA ASP A 74 -1.52 2.46 -13.95
C ASP A 74 -2.01 2.33 -12.50
N ILE A 75 -1.04 2.22 -11.57
CA ILE A 75 -1.26 2.15 -10.13
C ILE A 75 -0.42 3.25 -9.48
N GLU A 76 -1.04 4.06 -8.65
CA GLU A 76 -0.36 5.07 -7.84
C GLU A 76 0.00 4.50 -6.47
N ILE A 77 1.23 4.76 -6.03
CA ILE A 77 1.74 4.37 -4.71
C ILE A 77 2.47 5.54 -4.05
N ALA A 78 2.37 5.62 -2.72
CA ALA A 78 3.16 6.50 -1.87
C ALA A 78 4.39 5.76 -1.33
N VAL A 79 5.57 6.08 -1.85
CA VAL A 79 6.84 5.46 -1.45
C VAL A 79 7.40 6.19 -0.23
N PRO A 80 7.65 5.52 0.91
CA PRO A 80 8.23 6.17 2.09
C PRO A 80 9.68 6.61 1.83
N ARG A 81 10.10 7.65 2.55
CA ARG A 81 11.42 8.30 2.40
C ARG A 81 12.06 8.58 3.76
#